data_AF-A0A9P7F2I4-F1
#
_entry.id   AF-A0A9P7F2I4-F1
#
_cell.length_a   1.000
_cell.length_b   1.000
_cell.length_c   1.000
_cell.angle_alpha   90.00
_cell.angle_beta   90.00
_cell.angle_gamma   90.00
#
_symmetry.space_group_name_H-M   'P 1'
#
loop_
_entity.id
_entity.type
_entity.pdbx_description
1 polymer ?
#
loop_
_entity_poly.entity_id
_entity_poly.type
_entity_poly.pdbx_seq_one_letter_code
_entity_poly.pdbx_strand_id
1 'polypeptide(L)'
;WLSAYVNTSPTRPAWTFVVDAVLNTLKPDGVNNPNDVQTFLTFWAPPTRGTCASRVPKEIISMLKMARKHNMSFAPIKLSQTHKQQLPAWLHLGALPRTYHKIKDACLKRTHEVKTIKDLLKVSNRPTTVPHHWENHDCVCGQCISDRLAGCKNPHKCISTAAAIINNLTPKFNPFHCPVNYGLTLTHRRLEKNTRARTQHRGDIVFDPSVSEKSQLAECFRIFAGDSETAQTPAHRLQRPNQGRGQQEPPVEIYTDGSCINNGKQDAQCGSGIWFGENNPLNKAVRIPGENQSNQTGEVAAILIRLQSVSPLVPITIITD
;
A
#
# COMPACT_ATOMS: atom_id res chain seq x y z
N TRP A 1 -19.55 6.89 -4.88
CA TRP A 1 -18.83 7.12 -6.15
C TRP A 1 -17.33 6.95 -6.03
N LEU A 2 -16.67 7.52 -5.02
CA LEU A 2 -15.21 7.44 -4.88
C LEU A 2 -14.68 6.00 -4.76
N SER A 3 -15.31 5.15 -3.94
CA SER A 3 -14.99 3.71 -3.84
C SER A 3 -15.08 2.99 -5.20
N ALA A 4 -16.14 3.27 -5.98
CA ALA A 4 -16.31 2.73 -7.32
C ALA A 4 -15.26 3.27 -8.32
N TYR A 5 -14.83 4.54 -8.17
CA TYR A 5 -13.78 5.14 -9.00
C TYR A 5 -12.41 4.53 -8.73
N VAL A 6 -12.08 4.25 -7.46
CA VAL A 6 -10.80 3.64 -7.09
C VAL A 6 -10.74 2.14 -7.35
N ASN A 7 -11.87 1.51 -7.69
CA ASN A 7 -11.92 0.09 -8.03
C ASN A 7 -11.08 -0.21 -9.28
N THR A 8 -10.12 -1.13 -9.14
CA THR A 8 -9.24 -1.60 -10.23
C THR A 8 -9.56 -3.03 -10.67
N SER A 9 -10.62 -3.64 -10.14
CA SER A 9 -11.02 -5.02 -10.47
C SER A 9 -11.77 -5.09 -11.82
N PRO A 10 -12.02 -6.29 -12.35
CA PRO A 10 -12.83 -6.46 -13.57
C PRO A 10 -14.25 -5.89 -13.47
N THR A 11 -14.78 -5.66 -12.26
CA THR A 11 -16.10 -5.04 -12.04
C THR A 11 -16.05 -3.52 -12.02
N ARG A 12 -14.90 -2.92 -12.40
CA ARG A 12 -14.70 -1.48 -12.51
C ARG A 12 -15.75 -0.86 -13.45
N PRO A 13 -16.57 0.10 -12.98
CA PRO A 13 -17.63 0.69 -13.82
C PRO A 13 -17.08 1.45 -15.03
N ALA A 14 -17.76 1.32 -16.18
CA ALA A 14 -17.34 1.93 -17.44
C ALA A 14 -17.12 3.46 -17.37
N TRP A 15 -17.95 4.18 -16.62
CA TRP A 15 -17.83 5.64 -16.46
C TRP A 15 -16.48 6.07 -15.85
N THR A 16 -15.82 5.19 -15.07
CA THR A 16 -14.55 5.52 -14.43
C THR A 16 -13.41 5.68 -15.44
N PHE A 17 -13.47 4.97 -16.57
CA PHE A 17 -12.52 5.12 -17.67
C PHE A 17 -12.71 6.47 -18.37
N VAL A 18 -13.96 6.94 -18.50
CA VAL A 18 -14.24 8.29 -19.00
C VAL A 18 -13.68 9.35 -18.06
N VAL A 19 -13.84 9.16 -16.75
CA VAL A 19 -13.26 10.07 -15.74
C VAL A 19 -11.73 10.09 -15.82
N ASP A 20 -11.08 8.93 -15.98
CA ASP A 20 -9.62 8.87 -16.18
C ASP A 20 -9.20 9.63 -17.44
N ALA A 21 -9.88 9.42 -18.57
CA ALA A 21 -9.59 10.12 -19.82
C ALA A 21 -9.73 11.65 -19.64
N VAL A 22 -10.81 12.12 -19.01
CA VAL A 22 -11.02 13.55 -18.71
C VAL A 22 -9.91 14.10 -17.82
N LEU A 23 -9.57 13.42 -16.73
CA LEU A 23 -8.52 13.88 -15.81
C LEU A 23 -7.13 13.83 -16.44
N ASN A 24 -6.86 12.86 -17.31
CA ASN A 24 -5.59 12.74 -18.01
C ASN A 24 -5.36 13.91 -18.99
N THR A 25 -6.41 14.55 -19.52
CA THR A 25 -6.25 15.78 -20.33
C THR A 25 -5.63 16.95 -19.56
N LEU A 26 -5.65 16.90 -18.23
CA LEU A 26 -5.10 17.95 -17.37
C LEU A 26 -3.64 17.70 -16.97
N LYS A 27 -3.06 16.54 -17.34
CA LYS A 27 -1.67 16.21 -16.97
C LYS A 27 -0.67 17.11 -17.71
N PRO A 28 0.44 17.52 -17.07
CA PRO A 28 1.45 18.34 -17.72
C PRO A 28 2.07 17.66 -18.95
N ASP A 29 2.46 18.46 -19.94
CA ASP A 29 3.08 18.00 -21.18
C ASP A 29 4.33 17.12 -20.93
N GLY A 30 4.33 15.91 -21.52
CA GLY A 30 5.38 14.90 -21.33
C GLY A 30 4.92 13.64 -20.60
N VAL A 31 3.64 13.59 -20.21
CA VAL A 31 2.93 12.39 -19.72
C VAL A 31 1.96 11.91 -20.80
N ASN A 32 2.45 11.69 -22.02
CA ASN A 32 1.59 11.29 -23.14
C ASN A 32 1.35 9.78 -23.10
N ASN A 33 0.33 9.37 -22.34
CA ASN A 33 -0.65 8.40 -22.84
C ASN A 33 -2.03 8.75 -22.23
N PRO A 34 -3.08 9.03 -23.03
CA PRO A 34 -4.36 9.55 -22.53
C PRO A 34 -5.18 8.59 -21.66
N ASN A 35 -4.88 7.30 -21.69
CA ASN A 35 -5.62 6.26 -20.97
C ASN A 35 -4.56 5.39 -20.30
N ASP A 36 -4.38 5.38 -18.98
CA ASP A 36 -4.94 4.31 -18.13
C ASP A 36 -4.50 4.49 -16.66
N VAL A 37 -3.96 5.66 -16.29
CA VAL A 37 -3.37 5.83 -14.95
C VAL A 37 -4.37 6.48 -14.01
N GLN A 38 -4.92 5.66 -13.12
CA GLN A 38 -5.79 6.09 -12.04
C GLN A 38 -5.10 7.19 -11.21
N THR A 39 -5.78 8.32 -11.08
CA THR A 39 -5.23 9.56 -10.50
C THR A 39 -4.60 9.33 -9.12
N PHE A 40 -5.25 8.55 -8.25
CA PHE A 40 -4.81 8.32 -6.88
C PHE A 40 -3.64 7.32 -6.73
N LEU A 41 -3.16 6.74 -7.83
CA LEU A 41 -1.95 5.91 -7.85
C LEU A 41 -0.71 6.68 -8.31
N THR A 42 -0.79 8.02 -8.39
CA THR A 42 0.32 8.89 -8.79
C THR A 42 0.53 10.02 -7.80
N PHE A 43 1.74 10.58 -7.74
CA PHE A 43 2.00 11.76 -6.91
C PHE A 43 1.37 13.04 -7.48
N TRP A 44 0.90 13.03 -8.74
CA TRP A 44 0.26 14.18 -9.36
C TRP A 44 -1.22 14.25 -8.99
N ALA A 45 -1.68 15.42 -8.58
CA ALA A 45 -3.06 15.67 -8.21
C ALA A 45 -3.73 16.67 -9.17
N PRO A 46 -4.91 16.36 -9.74
CA PRO A 46 -5.59 17.23 -10.70
C PRO A 46 -6.08 18.53 -10.04
N PRO A 47 -6.01 19.69 -10.70
CA PRO A 47 -6.51 20.93 -10.11
C PRO A 47 -8.02 20.86 -9.82
N THR A 48 -8.45 21.37 -8.66
CA THR A 48 -9.88 21.43 -8.26
C THR A 48 -10.46 22.84 -8.22
N ARG A 49 -9.67 23.83 -8.66
CA ARG A 49 -10.00 25.25 -8.75
C ARG A 49 -9.30 25.86 -9.97
N GLY A 50 -9.75 27.02 -10.43
CA GLY A 50 -9.17 27.74 -11.56
C GLY A 50 -9.63 27.25 -12.93
N THR A 51 -9.01 27.79 -13.98
CA THR A 51 -9.38 27.59 -15.40
C THR A 51 -9.19 26.17 -15.91
N CYS A 52 -8.26 25.40 -15.33
CA CYS A 52 -8.13 23.98 -15.66
C CYS A 52 -9.29 23.15 -15.08
N ALA A 53 -9.73 23.48 -13.86
CA ALA A 53 -10.83 22.77 -13.20
C ALA A 53 -12.19 23.06 -13.86
N SER A 54 -12.37 24.22 -14.51
CA SER A 54 -13.61 24.53 -15.23
C SER A 54 -13.83 23.68 -16.49
N ARG A 55 -12.80 22.96 -16.96
CA ARG A 55 -12.89 22.00 -18.07
C ARG A 55 -13.39 20.62 -17.63
N VAL A 56 -13.56 20.41 -16.33
CA VAL A 56 -13.95 19.13 -15.74
C VAL A 56 -15.37 19.24 -15.18
N PRO A 57 -16.25 18.24 -15.42
CA PRO A 57 -17.57 18.15 -14.80
C PRO A 57 -17.57 18.38 -13.29
N LYS A 58 -18.60 19.09 -12.78
CA LYS A 58 -18.71 19.49 -11.37
C LYS A 58 -18.73 18.29 -10.43
N GLU A 59 -19.29 17.17 -10.87
CA GLU A 59 -19.40 15.91 -10.15
C GLU A 59 -18.01 15.30 -9.88
N ILE A 60 -17.12 15.31 -10.87
CA ILE A 60 -15.74 14.84 -10.74
C ILE A 60 -14.97 15.77 -9.81
N ILE A 61 -15.13 17.09 -9.94
CA ILE A 61 -14.50 18.06 -9.04
C ILE A 61 -14.98 17.87 -7.59
N SER A 62 -16.27 17.62 -7.39
CA SER A 62 -16.84 17.32 -6.06
C SER A 62 -16.23 16.05 -5.47
N MET A 63 -16.13 14.98 -6.27
CA MET A 63 -15.49 13.73 -5.86
C MET A 63 -14.02 13.93 -5.46
N LEU A 64 -13.25 14.68 -6.25
CA LEU A 64 -11.84 14.99 -5.95
C LEU A 64 -11.69 15.84 -4.68
N LYS A 65 -12.56 16.83 -4.47
CA LYS A 65 -12.58 17.65 -3.25
C LYS A 65 -12.89 16.78 -2.03
N MET A 66 -13.86 15.86 -2.13
CA MET A 66 -14.21 14.96 -1.05
C MET A 66 -13.05 14.02 -0.69
N ALA A 67 -12.38 13.44 -1.70
CA ALA A 67 -11.20 12.62 -1.49
C ALA A 67 -10.10 13.35 -0.72
N ARG A 68 -9.86 14.63 -1.05
CA ARG A 68 -8.88 15.47 -0.33
C ARG A 68 -9.32 15.84 1.07
N LYS A 69 -10.58 16.21 1.25
CA LYS A 69 -11.14 16.59 2.55
C LYS A 69 -10.94 15.48 3.59
N HIS A 70 -11.08 14.22 3.15
CA HIS A 70 -10.94 13.04 4.01
C HIS A 70 -9.57 12.36 3.86
N ASN A 71 -8.56 13.05 3.30
CA ASN A 71 -7.21 12.54 3.08
C ASN A 71 -7.15 11.10 2.54
N MET A 72 -7.85 10.85 1.44
CA MET A 72 -7.82 9.54 0.78
C MET A 72 -6.46 9.32 0.09
N SER A 73 -5.77 8.27 0.50
CA SER A 73 -4.43 7.94 0.03
C SER A 73 -4.30 6.46 -0.28
N PHE A 74 -3.41 6.13 -1.22
CA PHE A 74 -2.96 4.75 -1.42
C PHE A 74 -1.97 4.40 -0.30
N ALA A 75 -2.45 3.70 0.73
CA ALA A 75 -1.74 3.46 1.98
C ALA A 75 -1.71 1.95 2.32
N PRO A 76 -1.08 1.12 1.47
CA PRO A 76 -0.90 -0.29 1.78
C PRO A 76 0.08 -0.47 2.94
N ILE A 77 -0.24 -1.37 3.88
CA ILE A 77 0.71 -1.84 4.90
C ILE A 77 1.78 -2.71 4.21
N LYS A 78 1.36 -3.65 3.37
CA LYS A 78 2.21 -4.55 2.60
C LYS A 78 1.70 -4.65 1.17
N LEU A 79 2.62 -4.64 0.20
CA LEU A 79 2.33 -4.85 -1.22
C LEU A 79 2.93 -6.18 -1.67
N SER A 80 2.11 -7.01 -2.31
CA SER A 80 2.61 -8.21 -3.00
C SER A 80 3.39 -7.83 -4.27
N GLN A 81 4.15 -8.77 -4.81
CA GLN A 81 4.86 -8.57 -6.07
C GLN A 81 3.90 -8.28 -7.23
N THR A 82 2.75 -8.94 -7.24
CA THR A 82 1.71 -8.72 -8.25
C THR A 82 1.14 -7.30 -8.17
N HIS A 83 0.91 -6.77 -6.96
CA HIS A 83 0.43 -5.40 -6.79
C HIS A 83 1.47 -4.38 -7.24
N LYS A 84 2.75 -4.57 -6.87
CA LYS A 84 3.84 -3.69 -7.33
C LYS A 84 3.87 -3.60 -8.86
N GLN A 85 3.71 -4.72 -9.55
CA GLN A 85 3.72 -4.77 -11.02
C GLN A 85 2.53 -4.04 -11.67
N GLN A 86 1.37 -4.01 -11.01
CA GLN A 86 0.17 -3.33 -11.51
C GLN A 86 0.23 -1.80 -11.37
N LEU A 87 1.15 -1.27 -10.55
CA LEU A 87 1.27 0.16 -10.33
C LEU A 87 1.79 0.91 -11.57
N PRO A 88 1.44 2.20 -11.73
CA PRO A 88 1.83 3.00 -12.89
C PRO A 88 3.34 3.18 -13.00
N ALA A 89 3.91 3.03 -14.21
CA ALA A 89 5.33 3.28 -14.46
C ALA A 89 5.73 4.74 -14.24
N TRP A 90 4.81 5.67 -14.50
CA TRP A 90 5.05 7.11 -14.55
C TRP A 90 4.34 7.83 -13.43
N LEU A 91 4.96 8.91 -12.95
CA LEU A 91 4.48 9.68 -11.80
C LEU A 91 4.25 8.78 -10.56
N HIS A 92 5.03 7.72 -10.45
CA HIS A 92 4.86 6.65 -9.48
C HIS A 92 5.02 7.19 -8.05
N LEU A 93 4.13 6.79 -7.13
CA LEU A 93 4.09 7.27 -5.72
C LEU A 93 5.43 7.12 -4.97
N GLY A 94 6.14 6.01 -5.21
CA GLY A 94 7.47 5.73 -4.68
C GLY A 94 8.66 6.17 -5.54
N ALA A 95 8.48 7.03 -6.56
CA ALA A 95 9.61 7.52 -7.35
C ALA A 95 10.39 8.60 -6.59
N LEU A 96 11.71 8.44 -6.51
CA LEU A 96 12.61 9.47 -5.96
C LEU A 96 12.68 10.72 -6.87
N PRO A 97 13.16 11.87 -6.35
CA PRO A 97 13.43 13.03 -7.19
C PRO A 97 14.38 12.69 -8.34
N ARG A 98 14.12 13.25 -9.52
CA ARG A 98 14.91 13.06 -10.76
C ARG A 98 14.87 11.64 -11.36
N THR A 99 13.94 10.78 -10.94
CA THR A 99 13.72 9.46 -11.58
C THR A 99 13.33 9.56 -13.05
N TYR A 100 12.56 10.58 -13.42
CA TYR A 100 12.02 10.75 -14.78
C TYR A 100 12.72 11.86 -15.55
N HIS A 101 12.90 11.65 -16.85
CA HIS A 101 13.56 12.57 -17.78
C HIS A 101 12.77 12.71 -19.08
N LYS A 102 12.29 13.92 -19.40
CA LYS A 102 11.43 14.21 -20.57
C LYS A 102 11.96 13.62 -21.89
N ILE A 103 13.27 13.77 -22.16
CA ILE A 103 13.89 13.33 -23.41
C ILE A 103 14.21 11.83 -23.39
N LYS A 104 14.80 11.31 -22.30
CA LYS A 104 15.24 9.90 -22.23
C LYS A 104 14.05 8.94 -22.20
N ASP A 105 12.97 9.34 -21.55
CA ASP A 105 11.79 8.48 -21.33
C ASP A 105 10.81 8.52 -22.52
N ALA A 106 10.99 9.45 -23.47
CA ALA A 106 10.04 9.67 -24.55
C ALA A 106 9.83 8.41 -25.41
N CYS A 107 10.89 7.67 -25.69
CA CYS A 107 10.81 6.42 -26.45
C CYS A 107 10.07 5.32 -25.67
N LEU A 108 10.35 5.18 -24.37
CA LEU A 108 9.65 4.22 -23.51
C LEU A 108 8.14 4.50 -23.44
N LYS A 109 7.75 5.77 -23.41
CA LYS A 109 6.34 6.18 -23.39
C LYS A 109 5.62 5.97 -24.72
N ARG A 110 6.25 6.39 -25.83
CA ARG A 110 5.58 6.48 -27.15
C ARG A 110 5.75 5.25 -28.02
N THR A 111 6.94 4.64 -28.02
CA THR A 111 7.29 3.54 -28.92
C THR A 111 7.15 2.20 -28.22
N HIS A 112 7.59 2.11 -26.97
CA HIS A 112 7.43 0.88 -26.17
C HIS A 112 6.12 0.83 -25.38
N GLU A 113 5.33 1.92 -25.41
CA GLU A 113 4.01 2.03 -24.75
C GLU A 113 4.00 1.58 -23.28
N VAL A 114 5.08 1.84 -22.55
CA VAL A 114 5.20 1.45 -21.15
C VAL A 114 4.14 2.18 -20.32
N LYS A 115 3.30 1.43 -19.59
CA LYS A 115 2.25 2.00 -18.73
C LYS A 115 2.44 1.64 -17.25
N THR A 116 2.91 0.43 -16.97
CA THR A 116 2.99 -0.15 -15.63
C THR A 116 4.41 -0.57 -15.25
N ILE A 117 4.66 -0.84 -13.97
CA ILE A 117 5.91 -1.45 -13.52
C ILE A 117 6.16 -2.80 -14.22
N LYS A 118 5.10 -3.57 -14.51
CA LYS A 118 5.22 -4.81 -15.30
C LYS A 118 5.84 -4.57 -16.67
N ASP A 119 5.46 -3.50 -17.35
CA ASP A 119 6.00 -3.15 -18.67
C ASP A 119 7.47 -2.73 -18.56
N LEU A 120 7.82 -1.93 -17.54
CA LEU A 120 9.22 -1.59 -17.25
C LEU A 120 10.06 -2.84 -17.01
N LEU A 121 9.56 -3.80 -16.21
CA LEU A 121 10.24 -5.07 -15.94
C LEU A 121 10.42 -5.90 -17.21
N LYS A 122 9.38 -5.95 -18.06
CA LYS A 122 9.44 -6.66 -19.34
C LYS A 122 10.55 -6.08 -20.23
N VAL A 123 10.69 -4.76 -20.27
CA VAL A 123 11.75 -4.10 -21.04
C VAL A 123 13.12 -4.29 -20.38
N SER A 124 13.24 -4.07 -19.06
CA SER A 124 14.52 -4.13 -18.34
C SER A 124 15.12 -5.54 -18.29
N ASN A 125 14.29 -6.59 -18.25
CA ASN A 125 14.74 -7.98 -18.13
C ASN A 125 15.08 -8.62 -19.49
N ARG A 126 15.03 -7.88 -20.60
CA ARG A 126 15.39 -8.41 -21.92
C ARG A 126 16.80 -9.03 -21.99
N PRO A 127 17.86 -8.44 -21.39
CA PRO A 127 19.19 -9.05 -21.43
C PRO A 127 19.26 -10.46 -20.82
N THR A 128 18.39 -10.78 -19.86
CA THR A 128 18.35 -12.10 -19.21
C THR A 128 17.34 -13.04 -19.86
N THR A 129 16.29 -12.51 -20.49
CA THR A 129 15.18 -13.30 -21.04
C THR A 129 15.27 -13.55 -22.54
N VAL A 130 16.05 -12.74 -23.27
CA VAL A 130 16.20 -12.85 -24.73
C VAL A 130 17.58 -13.42 -25.05
N PRO A 131 17.65 -14.61 -25.67
CA PRO A 131 18.92 -15.17 -26.12
C PRO A 131 19.62 -14.24 -27.11
N HIS A 132 20.96 -14.23 -27.07
CA HIS A 132 21.81 -13.47 -27.99
C HIS A 132 21.56 -11.95 -27.96
N HIS A 133 21.12 -11.42 -26.82
CA HIS A 133 21.06 -9.97 -26.61
C HIS A 133 22.46 -9.43 -26.31
N TRP A 134 22.82 -8.31 -26.95
CA TRP A 134 24.08 -7.60 -26.76
C TRP A 134 23.83 -6.19 -26.23
N GLU A 135 24.72 -5.70 -25.38
CA GLU A 135 24.62 -4.37 -24.75
C GLU A 135 25.02 -3.23 -25.69
N ASN A 136 24.42 -3.20 -26.88
CA ASN A 136 24.69 -2.20 -27.90
C ASN A 136 23.41 -1.78 -28.66
N HIS A 137 23.49 -0.68 -29.39
CA HIS A 137 22.33 -0.15 -30.14
C HIS A 137 21.95 -1.01 -31.36
N ASP A 138 22.91 -1.75 -31.92
CA ASP A 138 22.77 -2.57 -33.12
C ASP A 138 22.48 -4.04 -32.83
N CYS A 139 22.06 -4.37 -31.60
CA CYS A 139 21.80 -5.73 -31.17
C CYS A 139 20.88 -6.45 -32.16
N VAL A 140 21.29 -7.62 -32.65
CA VAL A 140 20.60 -8.38 -33.71
C VAL A 140 19.55 -9.35 -33.17
N CYS A 141 19.22 -9.29 -31.87
CA CYS A 141 18.16 -10.11 -31.32
C CYS A 141 16.79 -9.66 -31.88
N GLY A 142 15.84 -10.61 -32.01
CA GLY A 142 14.55 -10.35 -32.64
C GLY A 142 13.77 -9.19 -32.00
N GLN A 143 13.83 -9.04 -30.66
CA GLN A 143 13.14 -7.93 -29.98
C GLN A 143 13.76 -6.56 -30.30
N CYS A 144 15.10 -6.45 -30.36
CA CYS A 144 15.76 -5.19 -30.71
C CYS A 144 15.51 -4.80 -32.17
N ILE A 145 15.44 -5.79 -33.08
CA ILE A 145 15.04 -5.55 -34.48
C ILE A 145 13.61 -5.01 -34.55
N SER A 146 12.65 -5.66 -33.88
CA SER A 146 11.26 -5.20 -33.84
C SER A 146 11.11 -3.81 -33.24
N ASP A 147 11.85 -3.50 -32.17
CA ASP A 147 11.84 -2.16 -31.59
C ASP A 147 12.36 -1.10 -32.58
N ARG A 148 13.43 -1.40 -33.32
CA ARG A 148 13.97 -0.49 -34.35
C ARG A 148 12.98 -0.29 -35.50
N LEU A 149 12.30 -1.35 -35.95
CA LEU A 149 11.23 -1.25 -36.95
C LEU A 149 10.03 -0.41 -36.45
N ALA A 150 9.74 -0.44 -35.16
CA ALA A 150 8.75 0.43 -34.52
C ALA A 150 9.23 1.88 -34.29
N GLY A 151 10.47 2.21 -34.67
CA GLY A 151 11.03 3.57 -34.59
C GLY A 151 11.93 3.85 -33.37
N CYS A 152 12.27 2.84 -32.57
CA CYS A 152 13.22 3.00 -31.47
C CYS A 152 14.67 3.04 -32.00
N LYS A 153 15.36 4.17 -31.83
CA LYS A 153 16.74 4.34 -32.34
C LYS A 153 17.79 3.52 -31.58
N ASN A 154 17.55 3.23 -30.30
CA ASN A 154 18.51 2.52 -29.45
C ASN A 154 17.76 1.70 -28.39
N PRO A 155 17.38 0.45 -28.73
CA PRO A 155 16.66 -0.44 -27.81
C PRO A 155 17.40 -0.67 -26.50
N HIS A 156 18.73 -0.85 -26.54
CA HIS A 156 19.51 -1.08 -25.32
C HIS A 156 19.47 0.12 -24.37
N LYS A 157 19.51 1.35 -24.88
CA LYS A 157 19.32 2.55 -24.05
C LYS A 157 17.95 2.60 -23.37
N CYS A 158 16.89 2.16 -24.06
CA CYS A 158 15.56 2.01 -23.44
C CYS A 158 15.56 0.96 -22.33
N ILE A 159 16.25 -0.18 -22.52
CA ILE A 159 16.44 -1.21 -21.51
C ILE A 159 17.13 -0.64 -20.26
N SER A 160 18.27 0.04 -20.43
CA SER A 160 19.01 0.64 -19.31
C SER A 160 18.21 1.75 -18.61
N THR A 161 17.44 2.54 -19.37
CA THR A 161 16.57 3.59 -18.81
C THR A 161 15.43 2.98 -18.00
N ALA A 162 14.80 1.91 -18.48
CA ALA A 162 13.75 1.21 -17.74
C ALA A 162 14.29 0.63 -16.42
N ALA A 163 15.47 -0.01 -16.45
CA ALA A 163 16.13 -0.50 -15.25
C ALA A 163 16.45 0.62 -14.25
N ALA A 164 16.96 1.77 -14.73
CA ALA A 164 17.26 2.94 -13.90
C ALA A 164 15.99 3.52 -13.23
N ILE A 165 14.85 3.54 -13.92
CA ILE A 165 13.58 3.99 -13.33
C ILE A 165 13.18 3.05 -12.18
N ILE A 166 13.24 1.73 -12.37
CA ILE A 166 12.88 0.75 -11.34
C ILE A 166 13.81 0.86 -10.12
N ASN A 167 15.11 1.02 -10.35
CA ASN A 167 16.11 1.12 -9.28
C ASN A 167 15.96 2.40 -8.45
N ASN A 168 15.36 3.45 -9.01
CA ASN A 168 15.04 4.71 -8.31
C ASN A 168 13.65 4.72 -7.66
N LEU A 169 13.01 3.56 -7.50
CA LEU A 169 11.80 3.40 -6.69
C LEU A 169 12.16 3.07 -5.24
N THR A 170 11.41 3.64 -4.30
CA THR A 170 11.54 3.34 -2.87
C THR A 170 11.25 1.86 -2.56
N PRO A 171 11.86 1.28 -1.51
CA PRO A 171 11.78 -0.17 -1.25
C PRO A 171 10.35 -0.74 -1.14
N LYS A 172 9.40 0.05 -0.62
CA LYS A 172 7.99 -0.35 -0.51
C LYS A 172 7.36 -0.66 -1.86
N PHE A 173 7.77 0.03 -2.91
CA PHE A 173 7.20 -0.07 -4.25
C PHE A 173 8.11 -0.76 -5.26
N ASN A 174 9.41 -0.86 -4.95
CA ASN A 174 10.38 -1.48 -5.83
C ASN A 174 10.10 -3.00 -5.98
N PRO A 175 9.90 -3.51 -7.21
CA PRO A 175 9.63 -4.93 -7.47
C PRO A 175 10.83 -5.85 -7.21
N PHE A 176 12.06 -5.34 -7.17
CA PHE A 176 13.22 -6.14 -6.80
C PHE A 176 13.36 -6.31 -5.29
N HIS A 177 12.66 -5.48 -4.50
CA HIS A 177 12.63 -5.60 -3.06
C HIS A 177 11.58 -6.61 -2.62
N CYS A 178 12.00 -7.85 -2.35
CA CYS A 178 11.13 -8.86 -1.77
C CYS A 178 10.90 -8.56 -0.28
N PRO A 179 9.65 -8.50 0.21
CA PRO A 179 9.39 -8.42 1.64
C PRO A 179 10.02 -9.61 2.37
N VAL A 180 10.65 -9.36 3.52
CA VAL A 180 11.15 -10.44 4.38
C VAL A 180 10.01 -11.39 4.72
N ASN A 181 10.19 -12.69 4.44
CA ASN A 181 9.24 -13.70 4.87
C ASN A 181 9.49 -14.02 6.35
N TYR A 182 8.59 -13.53 7.21
CA TYR A 182 8.67 -13.78 8.65
C TYR A 182 8.14 -15.16 9.07
N GLY A 183 7.61 -15.98 8.14
CA GLY A 183 7.02 -17.28 8.46
C GLY A 183 5.77 -17.18 9.34
N LEU A 184 5.10 -16.02 9.33
CA LEU A 184 3.95 -15.73 10.19
C LEU A 184 2.60 -15.99 9.50
N THR A 185 2.58 -16.17 8.18
CA THR A 185 1.38 -16.62 7.46
C THR A 185 0.92 -17.94 8.07
N LEU A 186 -0.36 -18.03 8.41
CA LEU A 186 -0.88 -19.22 9.07
C LEU A 186 -0.88 -20.42 8.12
N THR A 187 -0.45 -21.57 8.64
CA THR A 187 -0.58 -22.84 7.93
C THR A 187 -2.05 -23.29 7.94
N HIS A 188 -2.41 -24.20 7.04
CA HIS A 188 -3.77 -24.78 6.97
C HIS A 188 -4.27 -25.26 8.35
N ARG A 189 -3.43 -26.00 9.07
CA ARG A 189 -3.73 -26.48 10.42
C ARG A 189 -4.00 -25.35 11.43
N ARG A 190 -3.28 -24.23 11.33
CA ARG A 190 -3.48 -23.06 12.21
C ARG A 190 -4.77 -22.32 11.85
N LEU A 191 -5.09 -22.22 10.57
CA LEU A 191 -6.38 -21.67 10.11
C LEU A 191 -7.55 -22.53 10.61
N GLU A 192 -7.46 -23.85 10.48
CA GLU A 192 -8.48 -24.76 11.03
C GLU A 192 -8.63 -24.63 12.55
N LYS A 193 -7.51 -24.49 13.28
CA LYS A 193 -7.56 -24.26 14.73
C LYS A 193 -8.27 -22.95 15.05
N ASN A 194 -7.95 -21.87 14.35
CA ASN A 194 -8.64 -20.58 14.50
C ASN A 194 -10.14 -20.68 14.18
N THR A 195 -10.51 -21.39 13.12
CA THR A 195 -11.92 -21.63 12.77
C THR A 195 -12.65 -22.38 13.87
N ARG A 196 -12.06 -23.46 14.39
CA ARG A 196 -12.63 -24.23 15.51
C ARG A 196 -12.78 -23.38 16.77
N ALA A 197 -11.76 -22.60 17.12
CA ALA A 197 -11.80 -21.71 18.28
C ALA A 197 -12.93 -20.68 18.18
N ARG A 198 -13.15 -20.11 16.98
CA ARG A 198 -14.28 -19.20 16.70
C ARG A 198 -15.62 -19.91 16.84
N THR A 199 -15.80 -21.08 16.24
CA THR A 199 -17.06 -21.82 16.27
C THR A 199 -17.42 -22.28 17.69
N GLN A 200 -16.42 -22.65 18.49
CA GLN A 200 -16.63 -23.14 19.85
C GLN A 200 -16.64 -22.01 20.89
N HIS A 201 -16.40 -20.76 20.47
CA HIS A 201 -16.19 -19.61 21.36
C HIS A 201 -15.18 -19.91 22.49
N ARG A 202 -14.13 -20.69 22.17
CA ARG A 202 -13.18 -21.18 23.16
C ARG A 202 -11.80 -21.40 22.55
N GLY A 203 -10.77 -20.93 23.26
CA GLY A 203 -9.36 -21.13 22.92
C GLY A 203 -8.78 -20.00 22.07
N ASP A 204 -7.46 -20.02 21.92
CA ASP A 204 -6.72 -18.89 21.35
C ASP A 204 -6.88 -18.79 19.82
N ILE A 205 -7.06 -17.56 19.35
CA ILE A 205 -7.01 -17.21 17.93
C ILE A 205 -5.63 -16.61 17.64
N VAL A 206 -4.84 -17.30 16.82
CA VAL A 206 -3.54 -16.77 16.39
C VAL A 206 -3.78 -15.68 15.34
N PHE A 207 -3.27 -14.47 15.57
CA PHE A 207 -3.36 -13.39 14.60
C PHE A 207 -2.61 -13.75 13.31
N ASP A 208 -3.28 -13.59 12.17
CA ASP A 208 -2.66 -13.76 10.85
C ASP A 208 -2.24 -12.39 10.30
N PRO A 209 -0.94 -12.04 10.30
CA PRO A 209 -0.51 -10.76 9.74
C PRO A 209 -0.69 -10.68 8.22
N SER A 210 -0.92 -11.79 7.53
CA SER A 210 -1.18 -11.79 6.08
C SER A 210 -2.50 -11.13 5.71
N VAL A 211 -3.41 -10.87 6.65
CA VAL A 211 -4.63 -10.05 6.42
C VAL A 211 -4.33 -8.61 5.96
N SER A 212 -3.08 -8.17 6.18
CA SER A 212 -2.55 -6.90 5.68
C SER A 212 -2.20 -6.92 4.19
N GLU A 213 -2.04 -8.11 3.60
CA GLU A 213 -1.90 -8.31 2.17
C GLU A 213 -3.29 -8.34 1.53
N LYS A 214 -3.58 -7.30 0.76
CA LYS A 214 -4.88 -7.13 0.11
C LYS A 214 -4.93 -7.89 -1.19
N SER A 215 -6.12 -8.30 -1.63
CA SER A 215 -6.25 -9.06 -2.88
C SER A 215 -6.16 -8.14 -4.10
N GLN A 216 -6.70 -6.93 -3.97
CA GLN A 216 -6.81 -5.93 -5.02
C GLN A 216 -6.16 -4.60 -4.61
N LEU A 217 -5.67 -3.81 -5.57
CA LEU A 217 -5.14 -2.47 -5.30
C LEU A 217 -6.19 -1.54 -4.68
N ALA A 218 -7.46 -1.70 -5.04
CA ALA A 218 -8.57 -0.90 -4.51
C ALA A 218 -8.69 -0.98 -2.97
N GLU A 219 -8.36 -2.14 -2.38
CA GLU A 219 -8.40 -2.36 -0.93
C GLU A 219 -7.23 -1.69 -0.19
N CYS A 220 -6.22 -1.19 -0.92
CA CYS A 220 -5.08 -0.47 -0.36
C CYS A 220 -5.35 1.03 -0.20
N PHE A 221 -6.48 1.55 -0.68
CA PHE A 221 -6.88 2.93 -0.42
C PHE A 221 -7.47 3.08 0.99
N ARG A 222 -7.03 4.11 1.70
CA ARG A 222 -7.54 4.48 3.02
C ARG A 222 -7.99 5.92 3.00
N ILE A 223 -9.11 6.20 3.66
CA ILE A 223 -9.47 7.55 4.10
C ILE A 223 -8.89 7.80 5.48
N PHE A 224 -8.77 9.07 5.85
CA PHE A 224 -8.15 9.50 7.11
C PHE A 224 -6.71 8.99 7.27
N ALA A 225 -6.01 8.75 6.16
CA ALA A 225 -4.61 8.36 6.21
C ALA A 225 -3.79 9.52 6.81
N GLY A 226 -2.82 9.22 7.67
CA GLY A 226 -1.80 10.17 8.10
C GLY A 226 -0.49 9.97 7.34
N ASP A 227 0.54 10.69 7.77
CA ASP A 227 1.87 10.63 7.15
C ASP A 227 2.53 9.25 7.35
N SER A 228 2.29 8.62 8.49
CA SER A 228 2.81 7.28 8.82
C SER A 228 2.28 6.20 7.87
N GLU A 229 1.00 6.26 7.52
CA GLU A 229 0.34 5.28 6.66
C GLU A 229 0.80 5.38 5.20
N THR A 230 1.24 6.56 4.78
CA THR A 230 1.76 6.83 3.43
C THR A 230 3.29 6.71 3.35
N ALA A 231 3.94 6.25 4.42
CA ALA A 231 5.38 6.06 4.47
C ALA A 231 5.90 5.21 3.31
N GLN A 232 7.06 5.61 2.79
CA GLN A 232 7.74 5.00 1.65
C GLN A 232 8.61 3.79 2.04
N THR A 233 8.81 3.59 3.35
CA THR A 233 9.48 2.43 3.92
C THR A 233 8.47 1.30 4.11
N PRO A 234 8.83 0.04 3.79
CA PRO A 234 7.96 -1.08 4.08
C PRO A 234 7.81 -1.27 5.59
N ALA A 235 6.61 -1.68 6.02
CA ALA A 235 6.33 -2.04 7.41
C ALA A 235 6.97 -3.38 7.76
N HIS A 236 8.26 -3.34 8.11
CA HIS A 236 9.01 -4.51 8.55
C HIS A 236 8.85 -4.75 10.05
N ARG A 237 8.74 -6.02 10.44
CA ARG A 237 8.87 -6.41 11.86
C ARG A 237 10.27 -6.02 12.34
N LEU A 238 10.32 -5.35 13.48
CA LEU A 238 11.58 -5.03 14.15
C LEU A 238 12.37 -6.33 14.39
N GLN A 239 13.62 -6.34 13.96
CA GLN A 239 14.54 -7.45 14.19
C GLN A 239 15.43 -7.10 15.39
N ARG A 240 15.78 -8.11 16.17
CA ARG A 240 16.78 -7.95 17.23
C ARG A 240 18.16 -7.76 16.56
N PRO A 241 18.90 -6.68 16.83
CA PRO A 241 20.28 -6.60 16.40
C PRO A 241 21.08 -7.70 17.10
N ASN A 242 21.73 -8.58 16.32
CA ASN A 242 22.79 -9.51 16.73
C ASN A 242 22.79 -9.95 18.21
N GLN A 243 21.81 -10.75 18.61
CA GLN A 243 21.95 -11.60 19.79
C GLN A 243 21.84 -13.05 19.35
N GLY A 244 22.83 -13.86 19.75
CA GLY A 244 22.88 -15.28 19.46
C GLY A 244 21.57 -16.00 19.79
N ARG A 245 21.31 -17.10 19.10
CA ARG A 245 20.22 -18.03 19.39
C ARG A 245 20.17 -18.28 20.91
N GLY A 246 19.19 -17.74 21.64
CA GLY A 246 19.25 -17.87 23.11
C GLY A 246 18.01 -17.49 23.90
N GLN A 247 17.54 -16.24 23.87
CA GLN A 247 16.50 -15.81 24.82
C GLN A 247 15.29 -15.22 24.13
N GLN A 248 14.31 -16.05 23.75
CA GLN A 248 12.97 -15.53 23.52
C GLN A 248 12.44 -14.98 24.85
N GLU A 249 11.92 -13.76 24.85
CA GLU A 249 11.25 -13.24 26.05
C GLU A 249 10.03 -14.13 26.32
N PRO A 250 9.71 -14.43 27.59
CA PRO A 250 8.57 -15.27 27.91
C PRO A 250 7.28 -14.64 27.35
N PRO A 251 6.34 -15.46 26.86
CA PRO A 251 5.05 -14.95 26.44
C PRO A 251 4.36 -14.27 27.62
N VAL A 252 3.63 -13.19 27.35
CA VAL A 252 2.87 -12.47 28.38
C VAL A 252 1.39 -12.55 28.03
N GLU A 253 0.59 -12.96 29.01
CA GLU A 253 -0.87 -12.92 28.97
C GLU A 253 -1.36 -11.62 29.60
N ILE A 254 -2.24 -10.90 28.91
CA ILE A 254 -2.76 -9.62 29.39
C ILE A 254 -4.24 -9.54 29.11
N TYR A 255 -4.96 -9.06 30.12
CA TYR A 255 -6.39 -8.88 30.08
C TYR A 255 -6.68 -7.42 29.75
N THR A 256 -7.57 -7.20 28.79
CA THR A 256 -8.02 -5.88 28.37
C THR A 256 -9.53 -5.82 28.45
N ASP A 257 -10.07 -4.66 28.81
CA ASP A 257 -11.50 -4.41 28.86
C ASP A 257 -11.78 -2.94 28.51
N GLY A 258 -12.95 -2.68 27.93
CA GLY A 258 -13.45 -1.35 27.61
C GLY A 258 -14.85 -1.14 28.18
N SER A 259 -15.02 -0.08 28.97
CA SER A 259 -16.33 0.23 29.56
C SER A 259 -16.75 1.66 29.26
N CYS A 260 -18.03 1.87 28.95
CA CYS A 260 -18.62 3.17 28.71
C CYS A 260 -19.91 3.36 29.48
N ILE A 261 -19.94 4.38 30.35
CA ILE A 261 -21.15 4.87 30.99
C ILE A 261 -21.93 5.70 29.97
N ASN A 262 -23.26 5.58 29.96
CA ASN A 262 -24.13 6.29 29.01
C ASN A 262 -23.78 6.01 27.54
N ASN A 263 -23.33 4.79 27.23
CA ASN A 263 -22.95 4.39 25.86
C ASN A 263 -24.05 4.74 24.84
N GLY A 264 -23.65 5.38 23.73
CA GLY A 264 -24.55 5.84 22.68
C GLY A 264 -25.26 7.18 22.94
N LYS A 265 -25.03 7.82 24.09
CA LYS A 265 -25.53 9.17 24.41
C LYS A 265 -24.46 10.24 24.21
N GLN A 266 -24.88 11.50 24.14
CA GLN A 266 -23.97 12.64 23.98
C GLN A 266 -23.02 12.84 25.18
N ASP A 267 -23.45 12.40 26.36
CA ASP A 267 -22.68 12.45 27.60
C ASP A 267 -21.95 11.12 27.90
N ALA A 268 -21.73 10.29 26.87
CA ALA A 268 -21.04 9.01 27.00
C ALA A 268 -19.63 9.18 27.56
N GLN A 269 -19.22 8.22 28.39
CA GLN A 269 -18.00 8.30 29.18
C GLN A 269 -17.28 6.95 29.20
N CYS A 270 -16.23 6.82 28.39
CA CYS A 270 -15.52 5.58 28.17
C CYS A 270 -14.13 5.56 28.83
N GLY A 271 -13.76 4.39 29.35
CA GLY A 271 -12.41 4.06 29.79
C GLY A 271 -11.96 2.68 29.30
N SER A 272 -10.65 2.46 29.40
CA SER A 272 -9.98 1.19 29.12
C SER A 272 -9.26 0.67 30.36
N GLY A 273 -9.38 -0.64 30.62
CA GLY A 273 -8.62 -1.36 31.62
C GLY A 273 -7.58 -2.27 30.98
N ILE A 274 -6.38 -2.34 31.58
CA ILE A 274 -5.30 -3.24 31.19
C ILE A 274 -4.74 -3.88 32.45
N TRP A 275 -4.74 -5.21 32.51
CA TRP A 275 -4.36 -5.97 33.70
C TRP A 275 -3.42 -7.14 33.37
N PHE A 276 -2.24 -7.13 34.00
CA PHE A 276 -1.16 -8.11 33.82
C PHE A 276 -1.07 -9.11 34.99
N GLY A 277 -1.73 -8.82 36.11
CA GLY A 277 -1.57 -9.59 37.35
C GLY A 277 -1.71 -8.73 38.59
N GLU A 278 -1.80 -9.37 39.74
CA GLU A 278 -1.87 -8.69 41.03
C GLU A 278 -0.61 -7.84 41.28
N ASN A 279 -0.80 -6.60 41.74
CA ASN A 279 0.27 -5.64 42.06
C ASN A 279 1.27 -5.37 40.91
N ASN A 280 0.91 -5.66 39.66
CA ASN A 280 1.78 -5.38 38.52
C ASN A 280 1.79 -3.86 38.21
N PRO A 281 2.96 -3.20 38.19
CA PRO A 281 3.05 -1.75 37.95
C PRO A 281 2.63 -1.33 36.54
N LEU A 282 2.50 -2.28 35.60
CA LEU A 282 2.00 -2.03 34.25
C LEU A 282 0.47 -2.05 34.16
N ASN A 283 -0.23 -2.45 35.22
CA ASN A 283 -1.69 -2.35 35.29
C ASN A 283 -2.12 -0.89 35.10
N LYS A 284 -3.14 -0.67 34.28
CA LYS A 284 -3.53 0.70 33.90
C LYS A 284 -5.03 0.82 33.69
N ALA A 285 -5.61 1.88 34.21
CA ALA A 285 -6.92 2.38 33.84
C ALA A 285 -6.74 3.70 33.09
N VAL A 286 -7.34 3.82 31.91
CA VAL A 286 -7.18 4.99 31.04
C VAL A 286 -8.53 5.55 30.68
N ARG A 287 -8.72 6.85 30.91
CA ARG A 287 -9.87 7.57 30.38
C ARG A 287 -9.68 7.81 28.88
N ILE A 288 -10.68 7.47 28.06
CA ILE A 288 -10.62 7.78 26.62
C ILE A 288 -10.76 9.28 26.42
N PRO A 289 -9.81 9.95 25.73
CA PRO A 289 -9.92 11.36 25.41
C PRO A 289 -10.83 11.59 24.19
N GLY A 290 -11.33 12.81 24.03
CA GLY A 290 -12.10 13.24 22.85
C GLY A 290 -13.59 12.92 22.91
N GLU A 291 -14.29 13.13 21.80
CA GLU A 291 -15.76 13.07 21.72
C GLU A 291 -16.30 11.67 21.39
N ASN A 292 -15.47 10.81 20.79
CA ASN A 292 -15.87 9.46 20.40
C ASN A 292 -15.80 8.52 21.61
N GLN A 293 -16.86 8.50 22.40
CA GLN A 293 -16.97 7.74 23.64
C GLN A 293 -17.94 6.56 23.44
N SER A 294 -17.41 5.33 23.38
CA SER A 294 -18.24 4.11 23.25
C SER A 294 -17.50 2.89 23.82
N ASN A 295 -18.22 1.84 24.20
CA ASN A 295 -17.60 0.58 24.67
C ASN A 295 -16.52 0.08 23.69
N GLN A 296 -16.88 0.04 22.41
CA GLN A 296 -15.99 -0.42 21.32
C GLN A 296 -14.74 0.44 21.19
N THR A 297 -14.83 1.76 21.45
CA THR A 297 -13.66 2.62 21.49
C THR A 297 -12.73 2.26 22.65
N GLY A 298 -13.31 1.99 23.83
CA GLY A 298 -12.57 1.54 25.01
C GLY A 298 -11.85 0.21 24.80
N GLU A 299 -12.52 -0.77 24.21
CA GLU A 299 -11.94 -2.09 23.93
C GLU A 299 -10.74 -1.97 22.98
N VAL A 300 -10.90 -1.28 21.85
CA VAL A 300 -9.81 -1.09 20.87
C VAL A 300 -8.67 -0.25 21.43
N ALA A 301 -8.98 0.78 22.22
CA ALA A 301 -7.97 1.61 22.87
C ALA A 301 -7.16 0.79 23.91
N ALA A 302 -7.80 -0.11 24.66
CA ALA A 302 -7.12 -0.98 25.61
C ALA A 302 -6.05 -1.83 24.89
N ILE A 303 -6.41 -2.45 23.76
CA ILE A 303 -5.50 -3.22 22.91
C ILE A 303 -4.36 -2.34 22.38
N LEU A 304 -4.65 -1.13 21.90
CA LEU A 304 -3.63 -0.22 21.36
C LEU A 304 -2.63 0.21 22.43
N ILE A 305 -3.12 0.73 23.56
CA ILE A 305 -2.29 1.17 24.69
C ILE A 305 -1.46 -0.01 25.17
N ARG A 306 -2.06 -1.20 25.20
CA ARG A 306 -1.38 -2.43 25.56
C ARG A 306 -0.19 -2.72 24.63
N LEU A 307 -0.41 -2.74 23.32
CA LEU A 307 0.62 -2.99 22.32
C LEU A 307 1.77 -1.97 22.37
N GLN A 308 1.48 -0.74 22.80
CA GLN A 308 2.48 0.32 23.00
C GLN A 308 3.26 0.18 24.32
N SER A 309 2.73 -0.57 25.29
CA SER A 309 3.29 -0.68 26.64
C SER A 309 4.26 -1.86 26.83
N VAL A 310 4.49 -2.68 25.80
CA VAL A 310 5.52 -3.74 25.83
C VAL A 310 6.43 -3.69 24.62
N SER A 311 7.59 -4.30 24.80
CA SER A 311 8.50 -4.61 23.71
C SER A 311 7.76 -5.33 22.56
N PRO A 312 7.89 -4.85 21.31
CA PRO A 312 7.29 -5.48 20.12
C PRO A 312 7.91 -6.84 19.77
N LEU A 313 8.88 -7.29 20.57
CA LEU A 313 9.59 -8.55 20.42
C LEU A 313 9.01 -9.66 21.31
N VAL A 314 8.14 -9.32 22.26
CA VAL A 314 7.49 -10.25 23.18
C VAL A 314 6.29 -10.92 22.51
N PRO A 315 6.16 -12.26 22.57
CA PRO A 315 4.91 -12.92 22.22
C PRO A 315 3.81 -12.53 23.22
N ILE A 316 2.66 -12.10 22.72
CA ILE A 316 1.57 -11.60 23.56
C ILE A 316 0.30 -12.40 23.27
N THR A 317 -0.37 -12.82 24.33
CA THR A 317 -1.77 -13.27 24.28
C THR A 317 -2.63 -12.18 24.90
N ILE A 318 -3.56 -11.62 24.13
CA ILE A 318 -4.53 -10.63 24.61
C ILE A 318 -5.82 -11.37 24.89
N ILE A 319 -6.32 -11.22 26.11
CA ILE A 319 -7.60 -11.77 26.56
C ILE A 319 -8.55 -10.59 26.70
N THR A 320 -9.62 -10.61 25.92
CA THR A 320 -10.67 -9.58 25.86
C THR A 320 -12.01 -10.30 25.71
N ASP A 321 -13.08 -9.63 26.13
CA ASP A 321 -14.47 -10.05 25.92
C ASP A 321 -14.92 -9.96 24.45
#